data_AF-A0A436W4S8-F1
#
_entry.id   AF-A0A436W4S8-F1
#
_cell.length_a   1.000
_cell.length_b   1.000
_cell.length_c   1.000
_cell.angle_alpha   90.00
_cell.angle_beta   90.00
_cell.angle_gamma   90.00
#
_symmetry.space_group_name_H-M   'P 1'
#
loop_
_entity.id
_entity.type
_entity.pdbx_description
1 polymer ?
#
loop_
_entity_poly.entity_id
_entity_poly.type
_entity_poly.pdbx_seq_one_letter_code
_entity_poly.pdbx_strand_id
1 'polypeptide(L)'
;LRVLAHVAEIPQLKQAFADGADIHAITASEMFNVPVEGMPSEVRRRAKAINFGIIYGISAFGLANQLSIPREEAGAYIKKYFERFPGIRDYIEATKAYAREYGYVETIFGRRIHYPEIRASNPSIRAFNERASINARLQGTAADIIRRAMVHMEEALEKAGLSARMLLQVHDELIFETVEAEVEATLPVVRRVMENAPMPAVSMSVPLHVDARAADNWDEAH
;
A
#
# COMPACT_ATOMS: atom_id res chain seq x y z
N LEU A 1 -0.97 -2.18 1.15
CA LEU A 1 -2.11 -3.12 1.38
C LEU A 1 -2.84 -2.87 2.71
N ARG A 2 -2.15 -2.65 3.84
CA ARG A 2 -2.80 -2.34 5.14
C ARG A 2 -3.74 -1.12 5.07
N VAL A 3 -3.32 -0.07 4.35
CA VAL A 3 -4.17 1.10 4.04
C VAL A 3 -5.45 0.70 3.29
N LEU A 4 -5.37 -0.19 2.29
CA LEU A 4 -6.55 -0.68 1.59
C LEU A 4 -7.48 -1.43 2.54
N ALA A 5 -6.95 -2.35 3.34
CA ALA A 5 -7.74 -3.11 4.31
C ALA A 5 -8.51 -2.21 5.30
N HIS A 6 -7.91 -1.09 5.69
CA HIS A 6 -8.55 -0.07 6.51
C HIS A 6 -9.58 0.76 5.72
N VAL A 7 -9.16 1.43 4.65
CA VAL A 7 -10.00 2.37 3.87
C VAL A 7 -11.22 1.70 3.24
N ALA A 8 -11.06 0.46 2.78
CA ALA A 8 -12.11 -0.32 2.15
C ALA A 8 -12.88 -1.20 3.14
N GLU A 9 -12.51 -1.20 4.42
CA GLU A 9 -13.18 -1.98 5.47
C GLU A 9 -13.34 -3.48 5.14
N ILE A 10 -12.35 -4.09 4.49
CA ILE A 10 -12.46 -5.45 3.92
C ILE A 10 -12.13 -6.51 4.99
N PRO A 11 -13.12 -7.24 5.55
CA PRO A 11 -12.88 -8.12 6.70
C PRO A 11 -11.88 -9.25 6.40
N GLN A 12 -11.92 -9.81 5.18
CA GLN A 12 -11.01 -10.89 4.76
C GLN A 12 -9.55 -10.42 4.75
N LEU A 13 -9.29 -9.18 4.30
CA LEU A 13 -7.94 -8.62 4.31
C LEU A 13 -7.49 -8.26 5.73
N LYS A 14 -8.40 -7.71 6.55
CA LYS A 14 -8.11 -7.42 7.95
C LYS A 14 -7.72 -8.68 8.71
N GLN A 15 -8.48 -9.77 8.53
CA GLN A 15 -8.20 -11.06 9.13
C GLN A 15 -6.87 -11.63 8.63
N ALA A 16 -6.61 -11.62 7.32
CA ALA A 16 -5.34 -12.09 6.77
C ALA A 16 -4.13 -11.36 7.37
N PHE A 17 -4.23 -10.04 7.59
CA PHE A 17 -3.18 -9.29 8.28
C PHE A 17 -3.05 -9.62 9.76
N ALA A 18 -4.16 -9.89 10.46
CA ALA A 18 -4.16 -10.28 11.86
C ALA A 18 -3.51 -11.67 12.06
N ASP A 19 -3.71 -12.57 11.10
CA ASP A 19 -3.15 -13.93 11.12
C ASP A 19 -1.68 -13.97 10.65
N GLY A 20 -1.08 -12.82 10.29
CA GLY A 20 0.28 -12.75 9.76
C GLY A 20 0.42 -13.37 8.36
N ALA A 21 -0.68 -13.53 7.63
CA ALA A 21 -0.70 -14.22 6.35
C ALA A 21 -0.08 -13.37 5.23
N ASP A 22 0.72 -13.99 4.37
CA ASP A 22 1.23 -13.35 3.16
C ASP A 22 0.15 -13.34 2.07
N ILE A 23 -0.60 -12.23 2.00
CA ILE A 23 -1.66 -12.02 1.00
C ILE A 23 -1.11 -12.18 -0.43
N HIS A 24 0.14 -11.79 -0.69
CA HIS A 24 0.72 -11.96 -2.01
C HIS A 24 0.92 -13.43 -2.34
N ALA A 25 1.42 -14.22 -1.40
CA ALA A 25 1.61 -15.65 -1.56
C ALA A 25 0.27 -16.41 -1.65
N ILE A 26 -0.75 -16.00 -0.87
CA ILE A 26 -2.10 -16.58 -0.96
C ILE A 26 -2.70 -16.33 -2.35
N THR A 27 -2.67 -15.09 -2.83
CA THR A 27 -3.16 -14.77 -4.18
C THR A 27 -2.35 -15.54 -5.23
N ALA A 28 -1.02 -15.60 -5.10
CA ALA A 28 -0.15 -16.34 -6.02
C ALA A 28 -0.52 -17.83 -6.08
N SER A 29 -0.75 -18.43 -4.91
CA SER A 29 -1.07 -19.84 -4.77
C SER A 29 -2.35 -20.18 -5.51
N GLU A 30 -3.40 -19.38 -5.31
CA GLU A 30 -4.68 -19.56 -5.98
C GLU A 30 -4.64 -19.25 -7.49
N MET A 31 -3.79 -18.31 -7.91
CA MET A 31 -3.67 -17.90 -9.32
C MET A 31 -2.83 -18.86 -10.15
N PHE A 32 -1.67 -19.27 -9.63
CA PHE A 32 -0.71 -20.10 -10.35
C PHE A 32 -0.80 -21.58 -9.98
N ASN A 33 -1.74 -21.94 -9.09
CA ASN A 33 -1.94 -23.30 -8.59
C ASN A 33 -0.64 -23.90 -7.99
N VAL A 34 0.08 -23.08 -7.23
CA VAL A 34 1.32 -23.45 -6.53
C VAL A 34 1.10 -23.41 -5.02
N PRO A 35 1.71 -24.28 -4.21
CA PRO A 35 1.61 -24.17 -2.75
C PRO A 35 2.25 -22.86 -2.26
N VAL A 36 1.72 -22.31 -1.15
CA VAL A 36 2.33 -21.17 -0.45
C VAL A 36 3.70 -21.57 0.10
N GLU A 37 3.78 -22.77 0.67
CA GLU A 37 5.02 -23.34 1.18
C GLU A 37 5.97 -23.67 0.02
N GLY A 38 7.22 -23.19 0.13
CA GLY A 38 8.23 -23.39 -0.91
C GLY A 38 8.00 -22.58 -2.20
N MET A 39 7.09 -21.60 -2.20
CA MET A 39 6.83 -20.78 -3.39
C MET A 39 8.10 -20.06 -3.87
N PRO A 40 8.49 -20.19 -5.16
CA PRO A 40 9.62 -19.47 -5.70
C PRO A 40 9.44 -17.95 -5.56
N SER A 41 10.51 -17.25 -5.18
CA SER A 41 10.51 -15.79 -4.96
C SER A 41 10.04 -15.01 -6.21
N GLU A 42 10.37 -15.50 -7.40
CA GLU A 42 9.92 -14.92 -8.67
C GLU A 42 8.40 -14.96 -8.83
N VAL A 43 7.78 -16.10 -8.49
CA VAL A 43 6.32 -16.29 -8.57
C VAL A 43 5.61 -15.33 -7.60
N ARG A 44 6.14 -15.21 -6.38
CA ARG A 44 5.65 -14.24 -5.39
C ARG A 44 5.79 -12.81 -5.89
N ARG A 45 6.92 -12.44 -6.51
CA ARG A 45 7.14 -11.10 -7.09
C ARG A 45 6.15 -10.78 -8.20
N ARG A 46 5.85 -11.75 -9.09
CA ARG A 46 4.82 -11.60 -10.13
C ARG A 46 3.45 -11.39 -9.50
N ALA A 47 3.07 -12.20 -8.51
CA ALA A 47 1.80 -12.04 -7.80
C ALA A 47 1.66 -10.71 -7.05
N LYS A 48 2.76 -10.19 -6.48
CA LYS A 48 2.78 -8.85 -5.88
C LYS A 48 2.39 -7.80 -6.91
N ALA A 49 3.02 -7.82 -8.09
CA ALA A 49 2.73 -6.87 -9.15
C ALA A 49 1.29 -6.98 -9.67
N ILE A 50 0.74 -8.19 -9.74
CA ILE A 50 -0.66 -8.44 -10.10
C ILE A 50 -1.62 -7.87 -9.05
N ASN A 51 -1.41 -8.20 -7.77
CA ASN A 51 -2.25 -7.71 -6.68
C ASN A 51 -2.35 -6.18 -6.70
N PHE A 52 -1.20 -5.51 -6.80
CA PHE A 52 -1.18 -4.05 -6.91
C PHE A 52 -1.84 -3.56 -8.19
N GLY A 53 -1.59 -4.21 -9.34
CA GLY A 53 -2.28 -3.89 -10.58
C GLY A 53 -3.80 -3.93 -10.43
N ILE A 54 -4.36 -5.01 -9.88
CA ILE A 54 -5.81 -5.18 -9.71
C ILE A 54 -6.38 -4.13 -8.75
N ILE A 55 -5.73 -3.92 -7.60
CA ILE A 55 -6.14 -2.91 -6.61
C ILE A 55 -6.15 -1.50 -7.22
N TYR A 56 -5.19 -1.22 -8.12
CA TYR A 56 -5.04 0.07 -8.78
C TYR A 56 -5.80 0.16 -10.12
N GLY A 57 -6.74 -0.77 -10.36
CA GLY A 57 -7.68 -0.70 -11.47
C GLY A 57 -7.09 -1.07 -12.83
N ILE A 58 -6.08 -1.95 -12.88
CA ILE A 58 -5.56 -2.50 -14.14
C ILE A 58 -6.70 -3.18 -14.92
N SER A 59 -6.71 -3.01 -16.24
CA SER A 59 -7.65 -3.71 -17.10
C SER A 59 -7.16 -5.13 -17.40
N ALA A 60 -8.05 -6.03 -17.83
CA ALA A 60 -7.65 -7.35 -18.32
C ALA A 60 -6.61 -7.26 -19.46
N PHE A 61 -6.69 -6.23 -20.31
CA PHE A 61 -5.69 -5.96 -21.34
C PHE A 61 -4.33 -5.56 -20.74
N GLY A 62 -4.32 -4.65 -19.77
CA GLY A 62 -3.09 -4.24 -19.08
C GLY A 62 -2.42 -5.41 -18.35
N LEU A 63 -3.22 -6.22 -17.67
CA LEU A 63 -2.74 -7.40 -16.96
C LEU A 63 -2.21 -8.47 -17.93
N ALA A 64 -2.90 -8.71 -19.04
CA ALA A 64 -2.46 -9.63 -20.09
C ALA A 64 -1.08 -9.25 -20.64
N ASN A 65 -0.86 -7.97 -20.93
CA ASN A 65 0.44 -7.48 -21.39
C ASN A 65 1.53 -7.63 -20.33
N GLN A 66 1.23 -7.29 -19.08
CA GLN A 66 2.19 -7.39 -17.97
C GLN A 66 2.60 -8.84 -17.68
N LEU A 67 1.69 -9.79 -17.87
CA LEU A 67 1.94 -11.20 -17.62
C LEU A 67 2.35 -11.99 -18.87
N SER A 68 2.24 -11.38 -20.05
CA SER A 68 2.40 -12.06 -21.35
C SER A 68 1.49 -13.29 -21.48
N ILE A 69 0.20 -13.13 -21.14
CA ILE A 69 -0.83 -14.18 -21.20
C ILE A 69 -2.02 -13.73 -22.08
N PRO A 70 -2.89 -14.65 -22.54
CA PRO A 70 -4.13 -14.30 -23.22
C PRO A 70 -5.04 -13.38 -22.39
N ARG A 71 -5.74 -12.46 -23.07
CA ARG A 71 -6.66 -11.51 -22.42
C ARG A 71 -7.79 -12.19 -21.64
N GLU A 72 -8.28 -13.32 -22.13
CA GLU A 72 -9.34 -14.09 -21.48
C GLU A 72 -8.87 -14.64 -20.13
N GLU A 73 -7.65 -15.20 -20.09
CA GLU A 73 -7.02 -15.70 -18.88
C GLU A 73 -6.81 -14.59 -17.84
N ALA A 74 -6.29 -13.44 -18.27
CA ALA A 74 -6.15 -12.26 -17.41
C ALA A 74 -7.51 -11.80 -16.83
N GLY A 75 -8.58 -11.84 -17.64
CA GLY A 75 -9.93 -11.53 -17.20
C GLY A 75 -10.45 -12.52 -16.15
N ALA A 76 -10.20 -13.82 -16.34
CA ALA A 76 -10.55 -14.86 -15.36
C ALA A 76 -9.82 -14.66 -14.02
N TYR A 77 -8.54 -14.27 -14.05
CA TYR A 77 -7.79 -13.95 -12.83
C TYR A 77 -8.37 -12.77 -12.07
N ILE A 78 -8.69 -11.67 -12.75
CA ILE A 78 -9.33 -10.50 -12.13
C ILE A 78 -10.69 -10.90 -11.51
N LYS A 79 -11.47 -11.72 -12.21
CA LYS A 79 -12.77 -12.19 -11.72
C LYS A 79 -12.61 -13.01 -10.45
N LYS A 80 -11.74 -14.03 -10.45
CA LYS A 80 -11.47 -14.89 -9.29
C LYS A 80 -10.97 -14.07 -8.09
N TYR A 81 -10.12 -13.06 -8.35
CA TYR A 81 -9.64 -12.16 -7.31
C TYR A 81 -10.78 -11.38 -6.64
N PHE A 82 -11.72 -10.83 -7.40
CA PHE A 82 -12.89 -10.15 -6.84
C PHE A 82 -13.92 -11.09 -6.21
N GLU A 83 -14.04 -12.34 -6.67
CA GLU A 83 -14.85 -13.36 -6.00
C GLU A 83 -14.29 -13.69 -4.60
N ARG A 84 -12.96 -13.69 -4.45
CA ARG A 84 -12.28 -13.90 -3.18
C ARG A 84 -12.34 -12.69 -2.25
N PHE A 85 -12.16 -11.50 -2.80
CA PHE A 85 -12.15 -10.22 -2.07
C PHE A 85 -13.22 -9.26 -2.62
N PRO A 86 -14.52 -9.56 -2.43
CA PRO A 86 -15.61 -8.76 -3.00
C PRO A 86 -15.56 -7.30 -2.55
N GLY A 87 -15.15 -7.04 -1.29
CA GLY A 87 -15.02 -5.69 -0.76
C GLY A 87 -14.02 -4.79 -1.51
N ILE A 88 -13.04 -5.35 -2.24
CA ILE A 88 -12.14 -4.55 -3.10
C ILE A 88 -12.94 -3.97 -4.28
N ARG A 89 -13.80 -4.77 -4.90
CA ARG A 89 -14.64 -4.33 -6.01
C ARG A 89 -15.62 -3.25 -5.55
N ASP A 90 -16.26 -3.46 -4.41
CA ASP A 90 -17.20 -2.51 -3.83
C ASP A 90 -16.52 -1.17 -3.53
N TYR A 91 -15.31 -1.21 -2.95
CA TYR A 91 -14.49 -0.02 -2.72
C TYR A 91 -14.12 0.72 -4.00
N ILE A 92 -13.73 0.00 -5.06
CA ILE A 92 -13.37 0.58 -6.35
C ILE A 92 -14.58 1.33 -6.94
N GLU A 93 -15.75 0.68 -6.98
CA GLU A 93 -16.95 1.28 -7.56
C GLU A 93 -17.48 2.44 -6.71
N ALA A 94 -17.47 2.31 -5.38
CA ALA A 94 -17.82 3.39 -4.47
C ALA A 94 -16.89 4.60 -4.62
N THR A 95 -15.57 4.37 -4.76
CA THR A 95 -14.60 5.46 -4.95
C THR A 95 -14.79 6.16 -6.29
N LYS A 96 -15.08 5.43 -7.38
CA LYS A 96 -15.44 6.03 -8.66
C LYS A 96 -16.72 6.85 -8.57
N ALA A 97 -17.76 6.32 -7.93
CA ALA A 97 -19.03 7.03 -7.73
C ALA A 97 -18.82 8.33 -6.96
N TYR A 98 -18.10 8.27 -5.83
CA TYR A 98 -17.75 9.45 -5.04
C TYR A 98 -16.95 10.47 -5.86
N ALA A 99 -15.90 10.04 -6.56
CA ALA A 99 -15.10 10.94 -7.39
C ALA A 99 -15.95 11.61 -8.48
N ARG A 100 -16.85 10.85 -9.11
CA ARG A 100 -17.79 11.40 -10.11
C ARG A 100 -18.75 12.37 -9.47
N GLU A 101 -19.28 12.12 -8.29
CA GLU A 101 -20.24 12.98 -7.59
C GLU A 101 -19.61 14.31 -7.15
N TYR A 102 -18.48 14.25 -6.45
CA TYR A 102 -17.85 15.40 -5.78
C TYR A 102 -16.73 16.08 -6.58
N GLY A 103 -16.17 15.40 -7.60
CA GLY A 103 -15.04 15.92 -8.37
C GLY A 103 -13.68 15.78 -7.67
N TYR A 104 -13.60 15.07 -6.55
CA TYR A 104 -12.37 14.79 -5.80
C TYR A 104 -12.50 13.49 -4.99
N VAL A 105 -11.38 13.03 -4.43
CA VAL A 105 -11.34 11.99 -3.38
C VAL A 105 -10.58 12.51 -2.17
N GLU A 106 -10.79 11.89 -1.01
CA GLU A 106 -10.16 12.28 0.26
C GLU A 106 -9.30 11.16 0.84
N THR A 107 -8.15 11.51 1.42
CA THR A 107 -7.38 10.61 2.28
C THR A 107 -8.07 10.45 3.64
N ILE A 108 -7.66 9.47 4.45
CA ILE A 108 -8.24 9.28 5.81
C ILE A 108 -7.97 10.47 6.76
N PHE A 109 -7.05 11.37 6.39
CA PHE A 109 -6.76 12.60 7.13
C PHE A 109 -7.42 13.83 6.52
N GLY A 110 -8.32 13.67 5.53
CA GLY A 110 -9.10 14.75 4.93
C GLY A 110 -8.40 15.52 3.81
N ARG A 111 -7.22 15.10 3.33
CA ARG A 111 -6.60 15.75 2.17
C ARG A 111 -7.39 15.42 0.89
N ARG A 112 -7.83 16.46 0.19
CA ARG A 112 -8.54 16.35 -1.10
C ARG A 112 -7.59 16.24 -2.28
N ILE A 113 -7.89 15.33 -3.21
CA ILE A 113 -7.24 15.24 -4.53
C ILE A 113 -8.32 15.42 -5.60
N HIS A 114 -8.22 16.50 -6.37
CA HIS A 114 -9.23 16.89 -7.36
C HIS A 114 -9.04 16.20 -8.72
N TYR A 115 -10.17 15.80 -9.32
CA TYR A 115 -10.24 15.19 -10.65
C TYR A 115 -11.26 15.93 -11.51
N PRO A 116 -10.92 17.12 -12.05
CA PRO A 116 -11.85 17.94 -12.83
C PRO A 116 -12.39 17.21 -14.07
N GLU A 117 -11.61 16.28 -14.63
CA GLU A 117 -11.97 15.50 -15.81
C GLU A 117 -12.64 14.14 -15.51
N ILE A 118 -13.08 13.92 -14.27
CA ILE A 118 -13.74 12.66 -13.86
C ILE A 118 -15.06 12.39 -14.61
N ARG A 119 -15.67 13.43 -15.20
CA ARG A 119 -16.88 13.34 -16.04
C ARG A 119 -16.59 13.63 -17.53
N ALA A 120 -15.33 13.58 -17.96
CA ALA A 120 -14.97 13.86 -19.35
C ALA A 120 -15.79 13.00 -20.31
N SER A 121 -16.26 13.58 -21.42
CA SER A 121 -16.99 12.86 -22.46
C SER A 121 -16.10 11.80 -23.13
N ASN A 122 -14.82 12.13 -23.32
CA ASN A 122 -13.80 11.22 -23.83
C ASN A 122 -13.63 10.01 -22.88
N PRO A 123 -13.94 8.77 -23.34
CA PRO A 123 -13.86 7.58 -22.49
C PRO A 123 -12.47 7.29 -21.94
N SER A 124 -11.40 7.59 -22.68
CA SER A 124 -10.02 7.34 -22.25
C SER A 124 -9.61 8.27 -21.11
N ILE A 125 -9.95 9.57 -21.22
CA ILE A 125 -9.69 10.57 -20.17
C ILE A 125 -10.47 10.21 -18.90
N ARG A 126 -11.76 9.90 -19.05
CA ARG A 126 -12.62 9.49 -17.93
C ARG A 126 -12.10 8.24 -17.24
N ALA A 127 -11.77 7.19 -17.99
CA ALA A 127 -11.24 5.94 -17.43
C ALA A 127 -9.88 6.14 -16.74
N PHE A 128 -9.03 7.05 -17.24
CA PHE A 128 -7.80 7.42 -16.57
C PHE A 128 -8.07 8.09 -15.21
N ASN A 129 -8.95 9.10 -15.17
CA ASN A 129 -9.30 9.81 -13.94
C ASN A 129 -9.94 8.87 -12.90
N GLU A 130 -10.78 7.93 -13.33
CA GLU A 130 -11.35 6.90 -12.45
C GLU A 130 -10.30 5.99 -11.83
N ARG A 131 -9.28 5.56 -12.60
CA ARG A 131 -8.18 4.76 -12.04
C ARG A 131 -7.30 5.61 -11.11
N ALA A 132 -7.00 6.83 -11.51
CA ALA A 132 -6.18 7.74 -10.74
C ALA A 132 -6.84 8.07 -9.39
N SER A 133 -8.16 8.25 -9.33
CA SER A 133 -8.88 8.59 -8.10
C SER A 133 -8.87 7.45 -7.08
N ILE A 134 -8.99 6.20 -7.52
CA ILE A 134 -8.81 5.01 -6.66
C ILE A 134 -7.40 5.01 -6.06
N ASN A 135 -6.38 5.24 -6.89
CA ASN A 135 -4.98 5.20 -6.48
C ASN A 135 -4.65 6.32 -5.50
N ALA A 136 -5.09 7.55 -5.79
CA ALA A 136 -4.75 8.71 -4.97
C ALA A 136 -5.31 8.66 -3.56
N ARG A 137 -6.47 8.04 -3.35
CA ARG A 137 -7.00 7.84 -2.00
C ARG A 137 -6.06 6.96 -1.15
N LEU A 138 -5.56 5.87 -1.72
CA LEU A 138 -4.65 4.94 -1.04
C LEU A 138 -3.22 5.48 -0.92
N GLN A 139 -2.63 5.91 -2.03
CA GLN A 139 -1.27 6.46 -2.06
C GLN A 139 -1.18 7.76 -1.28
N GLY A 140 -2.21 8.59 -1.40
CA GLY A 140 -2.30 9.81 -0.62
C GLY A 140 -2.31 9.51 0.87
N THR A 141 -3.15 8.56 1.31
CA THR A 141 -3.16 8.14 2.72
C THR A 141 -1.78 7.65 3.18
N ALA A 142 -1.09 6.82 2.41
CA ALA A 142 0.26 6.39 2.74
C ALA A 142 1.26 7.57 2.82
N ALA A 143 1.15 8.53 1.89
CA ALA A 143 1.97 9.73 1.88
C ALA A 143 1.67 10.70 3.05
N ASP A 144 0.46 10.63 3.63
CA ASP A 144 0.13 11.38 4.84
C ASP A 144 0.71 10.70 6.08
N ILE A 145 0.61 9.37 6.16
CA ILE A 145 1.18 8.57 7.25
C ILE A 145 2.69 8.79 7.35
N ILE A 146 3.42 8.67 6.24
CA ILE A 146 4.89 8.81 6.26
C ILE A 146 5.31 10.23 6.66
N ARG A 147 4.61 11.26 6.18
CA ARG A 147 4.89 12.66 6.58
C ARG A 147 4.61 12.90 8.05
N ARG A 148 3.55 12.31 8.61
CA ARG A 148 3.29 12.35 10.05
C ARG A 148 4.42 11.67 10.83
N ALA A 149 4.91 10.52 10.36
CA ALA A 149 6.06 9.85 10.98
C ALA A 149 7.30 10.75 10.99
N MET A 150 7.61 11.39 9.86
CA MET A 150 8.74 12.31 9.72
C MET A 150 8.64 13.48 10.70
N VAL A 151 7.48 14.11 10.83
CA VAL A 151 7.25 15.24 11.75
C VAL A 151 7.44 14.84 13.21
N HIS A 152 7.09 13.61 13.59
CA HIS A 152 7.25 13.12 14.97
C HIS A 152 8.64 12.53 15.27
N MET A 153 9.48 12.35 14.24
CA MET A 153 10.72 11.60 14.36
C MET A 153 11.77 12.33 15.18
N GLU A 154 12.00 13.61 14.87
CA GLU A 154 13.04 14.43 15.51
C GLU A 154 12.82 14.53 17.03
N GLU A 155 11.61 14.92 17.45
CA GLU A 155 11.24 14.99 18.87
C GLU A 155 11.38 13.62 19.58
N ALA A 156 11.07 12.52 18.89
CA ALA A 156 11.19 11.18 19.47
C ALA A 156 12.64 10.74 19.67
N LEU A 157 13.54 11.09 18.75
CA LEU A 157 14.97 10.81 18.87
C LEU A 157 15.59 11.68 19.97
N GLU A 158 15.25 12.98 20.02
CA GLU A 158 15.72 13.90 21.07
C GLU A 158 15.31 13.42 22.48
N LYS A 159 14.05 13.03 22.66
CA LYS A 159 13.56 12.50 23.95
C LYS A 159 14.24 11.20 24.36
N ALA A 160 14.71 10.41 23.41
CA ALA A 160 15.48 9.19 23.65
C ALA A 160 16.97 9.47 23.87
N GLY A 161 17.43 10.70 23.70
CA GLY A 161 18.84 11.07 23.79
C GLY A 161 19.68 10.50 22.65
N LEU A 162 19.08 10.27 21.48
CA LEU A 162 19.72 9.66 20.31
C LEU A 162 20.13 10.75 19.32
N SER A 163 21.31 10.58 18.72
CA SER A 163 21.91 11.48 17.74
C SER A 163 21.62 11.07 16.28
N ALA A 164 20.83 10.02 16.08
CA ALA A 164 20.42 9.54 14.76
C ALA A 164 19.80 10.67 13.91
N ARG A 165 20.16 10.72 12.62
CA ARG A 165 19.69 11.73 11.67
C ARG A 165 18.90 11.08 10.56
N MET A 166 17.67 11.55 10.34
CA MET A 166 16.87 11.17 9.17
C MET A 166 17.42 11.87 7.94
N LEU A 167 17.94 11.10 6.97
CA LEU A 167 18.62 11.62 5.78
C LEU A 167 17.70 11.70 4.57
N LEU A 168 17.01 10.61 4.27
CA LEU A 168 16.23 10.46 3.04
C LEU A 168 14.86 9.84 3.33
N GLN A 169 13.92 10.13 2.44
CA GLN A 169 12.64 9.45 2.36
C GLN A 169 12.45 8.96 0.92
N VAL A 170 12.24 7.66 0.76
CA VAL A 170 12.06 7.02 -0.56
C VAL A 170 10.88 6.06 -0.47
N HIS A 171 9.85 6.28 -1.27
CA HIS A 171 8.61 5.49 -1.22
C HIS A 171 7.97 5.46 0.19
N ASP A 172 8.00 4.31 0.87
CA ASP A 172 7.52 4.09 2.23
C ASP A 172 8.66 3.90 3.25
N GLU A 173 9.90 4.18 2.85
CA GLU A 173 11.13 4.02 3.63
C GLU A 173 11.67 5.38 4.13
N LEU A 174 12.20 5.37 5.36
CA LEU A 174 12.98 6.46 5.95
C LEU A 174 14.38 5.96 6.24
N ILE A 175 15.38 6.66 5.72
CA ILE A 175 16.79 6.28 5.83
C ILE A 175 17.45 7.16 6.89
N PHE A 176 18.19 6.53 7.80
CA PHE A 176 18.86 7.19 8.91
C PHE A 176 20.36 6.93 8.88
N GLU A 177 21.11 7.85 9.46
CA GLU A 177 22.50 7.65 9.84
C GLU A 177 22.63 7.85 11.34
N THR A 178 23.33 6.95 12.02
CA THR A 178 23.55 7.01 13.47
C THR A 178 24.93 6.42 13.81
N VAL A 179 25.40 6.69 15.02
CA VAL A 179 26.62 6.05 15.53
C VAL A 179 26.34 4.59 15.89
N GLU A 180 27.31 3.71 15.67
CA GLU A 180 27.16 2.26 15.89
C GLU A 180 26.64 1.93 17.30
N ALA A 181 27.12 2.65 18.31
CA ALA A 181 26.70 2.48 19.71
C ALA A 181 25.21 2.78 19.97
N GLU A 182 24.54 3.52 19.08
CA GLU A 182 23.14 3.92 19.22
C GLU A 182 22.17 3.11 18.36
N VAL A 183 22.67 2.20 17.50
CA VAL A 183 21.84 1.45 16.54
C VAL A 183 20.72 0.69 17.25
N GLU A 184 21.06 -0.14 18.23
CA GLU A 184 20.09 -0.98 18.97
C GLU A 184 19.03 -0.16 19.71
N ALA A 185 19.36 1.05 20.15
CA ALA A 185 18.41 1.97 20.79
C ALA A 185 17.57 2.74 19.76
N THR A 186 18.13 3.02 18.58
CA THR A 186 17.48 3.79 17.50
C THR A 186 16.38 2.99 16.82
N LEU A 187 16.65 1.73 16.47
CA LEU A 187 15.72 0.86 15.75
C LEU A 187 14.30 0.80 16.38
N PRO A 188 14.14 0.52 17.69
CA PRO A 188 12.81 0.47 18.30
C PRO A 188 12.12 1.84 18.37
N VAL A 189 12.88 2.94 18.49
CA VAL A 189 12.31 4.30 18.49
C VAL A 189 11.72 4.63 17.12
N VAL A 190 12.49 4.44 16.05
CA VAL A 190 12.07 4.69 14.66
C VAL A 190 10.85 3.82 14.32
N ARG A 191 10.94 2.51 14.60
CA ARG A 191 9.83 1.56 14.37
C ARG A 191 8.55 2.04 15.05
N ARG A 192 8.62 2.37 16.34
CA ARG A 192 7.46 2.82 17.12
C ARG A 192 6.86 4.11 16.56
N VAL A 193 7.68 5.08 16.17
CA VAL A 193 7.19 6.35 15.60
C VAL A 193 6.46 6.09 14.29
N MET A 194 7.05 5.31 13.38
CA MET A 194 6.45 5.03 12.08
C MET A 194 5.17 4.21 12.19
N GLU A 195 5.13 3.19 13.05
CA GLU A 195 3.94 2.34 13.24
C GLU A 195 2.76 3.11 13.87
N ASN A 196 3.06 4.08 14.74
CA ASN A 196 2.05 4.90 15.42
C ASN A 196 1.77 6.23 14.73
N ALA A 197 2.40 6.53 13.59
CA ALA A 197 2.24 7.79 12.88
C ALA A 197 0.79 8.20 12.55
N PRO A 198 -0.17 7.29 12.31
CA PRO A 198 -1.57 7.66 12.14
C PRO A 198 -2.21 8.28 13.39
N MET A 199 -1.73 7.92 14.58
CA MET A 199 -2.27 8.40 15.86
C MET A 199 -1.85 9.86 16.14
N PRO A 200 -2.59 10.58 17.00
CA PRO A 200 -3.92 10.25 17.52
C PRO A 200 -5.04 10.52 16.51
N ALA A 201 -4.72 11.03 15.31
CA ALA A 201 -5.71 11.49 14.34
C ALA A 201 -6.59 10.36 13.78
N VAL A 202 -5.99 9.20 13.48
CA VAL A 202 -6.70 8.01 13.00
C VAL A 202 -6.13 6.77 13.66
N SER A 203 -7.00 5.96 14.27
CA SER A 203 -6.67 4.60 14.69
C SER A 203 -6.88 3.63 13.53
N MET A 204 -5.78 3.09 13.00
CA MET A 204 -5.82 2.12 11.92
C MET A 204 -6.41 0.80 12.41
N SER A 205 -7.45 0.29 11.73
CA SER A 205 -8.05 -1.01 12.05
C SER A 205 -7.11 -2.20 11.81
N VAL A 206 -6.06 -1.99 11.01
CA VAL A 206 -4.97 -2.93 10.79
C VAL A 206 -3.69 -2.21 11.19
N PRO A 207 -2.99 -2.64 12.27
CA PRO A 207 -1.75 -2.00 12.71
C PRO A 207 -0.75 -1.91 11.57
N LEU A 208 -0.03 -0.79 11.48
CA LEU A 208 1.11 -0.68 10.58
C LEU A 208 2.24 -1.56 11.10
N HIS A 209 3.11 -2.00 10.20
CA HIS A 209 4.27 -2.82 10.52
C HIS A 209 5.49 -2.18 9.85
N VAL A 210 6.59 -2.06 10.60
CA VAL A 210 7.83 -1.47 10.10
C VAL A 210 8.99 -2.41 10.36
N ASP A 211 9.59 -2.88 9.26
CA ASP A 211 10.87 -3.57 9.30
C ASP A 211 11.97 -2.51 9.42
N ALA A 212 12.78 -2.61 10.47
CA ALA A 212 13.88 -1.70 10.73
C ALA A 212 15.16 -2.53 10.85
N ARG A 213 16.16 -2.17 10.04
CA ARG A 213 17.47 -2.82 9.95
C ARG A 213 18.55 -1.76 9.92
N ALA A 214 19.77 -2.15 10.27
CA ALA A 214 20.95 -1.31 10.17
C ALA A 214 22.05 -2.11 9.48
N ALA A 215 22.84 -1.42 8.65
CA ALA A 215 23.99 -1.95 7.95
C ALA A 215 24.93 -0.79 7.58
N ASP A 216 26.12 -1.13 7.05
CA ASP A 216 27.15 -0.13 6.70
C ASP A 216 26.80 0.65 5.43
N ASN A 217 25.85 0.16 4.63
CA ASN A 217 25.35 0.84 3.44
C ASN A 217 23.87 0.53 3.20
N TRP A 218 23.26 1.32 2.31
CA TRP A 218 21.82 1.24 2.05
C TRP A 218 21.38 -0.09 1.42
N ASP A 219 22.18 -0.68 0.53
CA ASP A 219 21.83 -1.94 -0.14
C ASP A 219 21.74 -3.10 0.85
N GLU A 220 22.64 -3.14 1.85
CA GLU A 220 22.63 -4.15 2.91
C GLU A 220 21.53 -3.93 3.96
N ALA A 221 21.08 -2.69 4.14
CA ALA A 221 19.99 -2.37 5.06
C ALA A 221 18.60 -2.69 4.48
N HIS A 222 18.46 -2.70 3.13
CA HIS A 222 17.22 -2.93 2.40
C HIS A 222 16.79 -4.41 2.37
#